data_AF-A0A7W0KCX1-F1
#
_entry.id   AF-A0A7W0KCX1-F1
#
_cell.length_a   1.000
_cell.length_b   1.000
_cell.length_c   1.000
_cell.angle_alpha   90.00
_cell.angle_beta   90.00
_cell.angle_gamma   90.00
#
_symmetry.space_group_name_H-M   'P 1'
#
loop_
_entity.id
_entity.type
_entity.pdbx_description
1 polymer ?
#
loop_
_entity_poly.entity_id
_entity_poly.type
_entity_poly.pdbx_seq_one_letter_code
_entity_poly.pdbx_strand_id
1 'polypeptide(L)'
;MQRVATVFRARHRHFRSHAAGSVVACALGASILLAPAASAQDATPPASTEASPVASPISERAAAAVTNLFSYQLDPFPTSPVSVRLLRITLAPGAASPMHTHPGPEFDLVESGTLTVTSTGEADVSRGGGEPVTGELAGEQLGTGDLVVFPGGVGMNPVNESDTEVEILSAVFHPVSQDVPTTEYTDGVPASDAFDGVSFVVLGDGIVQSFPDGATTVSLESVAVPAGSDLPGSAGSSLYSLVDGDFAFSVQGGDVQVSRTASPGLRPVAAPQQEFTLAVSDAAFFPNGVVAATRADQNADLSVLRLTAEPATALAETPAELAFITPDPEAVADPNAFTEIGIGAAVVTNTDSINLRAEPTIGAEAIDQLGAGVELTVIGGPEDADDFTWWQVQVTGSEGPVQGWLAADFITLAGAEAPVAETAEEPVAVAESTPAAGTPEATAGGTFATGDVVALTDDNVRVRGEASINSEPIDVFAVGTEFEITGEAVDADEFTWYPVTLVADDTVSGFVAVDFLEPAAAE
;
A
#
# COMPACT_ATOMS: atom_id res chain seq x y z
N MET A 1 -30.33 -65.16 28.88
CA MET A 1 -29.20 -64.89 29.80
C MET A 1 -29.15 -63.39 30.05
N GLN A 2 -29.23 -63.00 31.32
CA GLN A 2 -29.47 -61.64 31.88
C GLN A 2 -28.37 -60.63 31.48
N ARG A 3 -28.69 -59.38 31.06
CA ARG A 3 -28.99 -58.15 31.86
C ARG A 3 -27.90 -57.87 32.92
N VAL A 4 -27.35 -56.66 33.04
CA VAL A 4 -27.98 -55.51 33.73
C VAL A 4 -27.12 -54.23 33.56
N ALA A 5 -27.80 -53.09 33.39
CA ALA A 5 -27.30 -51.71 33.42
C ALA A 5 -27.27 -51.11 34.85
N THR A 6 -26.95 -49.81 34.99
CA THR A 6 -27.27 -48.84 36.09
C THR A 6 -26.01 -48.33 36.83
N VAL A 7 -25.53 -47.09 36.59
CA VAL A 7 -25.87 -45.77 37.19
C VAL A 7 -25.70 -45.70 38.73
N PHE A 8 -24.89 -44.77 39.27
CA PHE A 8 -25.30 -43.71 40.24
C PHE A 8 -24.14 -42.91 40.92
N ARG A 9 -24.32 -41.57 40.87
CA ARG A 9 -24.09 -40.50 41.88
C ARG A 9 -22.69 -40.04 42.36
N ALA A 10 -22.56 -38.72 42.25
CA ALA A 10 -21.69 -37.80 42.97
C ALA A 10 -21.85 -37.80 44.51
N ARG A 11 -20.82 -37.30 45.22
CA ARG A 11 -20.92 -36.23 46.25
C ARG A 11 -19.57 -35.79 46.84
N HIS A 12 -19.44 -34.48 46.98
CA HIS A 12 -18.50 -33.75 47.85
C HIS A 12 -18.37 -34.32 49.27
N ARG A 13 -17.19 -34.16 49.90
CA ARG A 13 -17.04 -33.49 51.20
C ARG A 13 -15.60 -33.22 51.62
N HIS A 14 -15.46 -32.08 52.31
CA HIS A 14 -14.30 -31.52 52.99
C HIS A 14 -13.57 -32.44 53.97
N PHE A 15 -12.27 -32.17 54.15
CA PHE A 15 -11.57 -32.34 55.42
C PHE A 15 -10.64 -31.15 55.70
N ARG A 16 -11.05 -30.28 56.63
CA ARG A 16 -10.21 -29.49 57.57
C ARG A 16 -10.15 -30.35 58.85
N SER A 17 -9.20 -30.31 59.79
CA SER A 17 -8.10 -29.42 60.18
C SER A 17 -7.42 -30.00 61.45
N HIS A 18 -6.40 -29.29 61.96
CA HIS A 18 -5.83 -29.28 63.34
C HIS A 18 -4.67 -30.24 63.60
N ALA A 19 -3.64 -29.93 64.39
CA ALA A 19 -3.18 -28.79 65.21
C ALA A 19 -1.64 -29.00 65.33
N ALA A 20 -0.75 -28.20 65.91
CA ALA A 20 -0.70 -27.23 66.99
C ALA A 20 0.67 -26.51 66.83
N GLY A 21 1.02 -25.39 67.46
CA GLY A 21 0.40 -24.58 68.49
C GLY A 21 1.42 -23.55 68.98
N SER A 22 0.90 -22.45 69.52
CA SER A 22 1.41 -21.67 70.66
C SER A 22 2.76 -20.93 70.57
N VAL A 23 2.97 -19.72 71.13
CA VAL A 23 2.15 -18.62 71.71
C VAL A 23 3.17 -17.57 72.24
N VAL A 24 2.93 -16.26 71.98
CA VAL A 24 3.10 -15.10 72.90
C VAL A 24 4.54 -14.67 73.30
N ALA A 25 4.95 -13.40 73.51
CA ALA A 25 4.36 -12.04 73.47
C ALA A 25 5.45 -10.94 73.37
N CYS A 26 5.01 -9.77 72.91
CA CYS A 26 5.32 -8.37 73.24
C CYS A 26 6.54 -8.00 74.14
N ALA A 27 7.28 -6.94 73.75
CA ALA A 27 7.15 -5.58 74.32
C ALA A 27 8.21 -4.58 73.79
N LEU A 28 7.82 -3.30 73.78
CA LEU A 28 8.55 -2.07 73.40
C LEU A 28 9.79 -1.76 74.26
N GLY A 29 10.70 -0.94 73.71
CA GLY A 29 11.68 -0.18 74.50
C GLY A 29 12.54 0.78 73.67
N ALA A 30 12.19 2.06 73.68
CA ALA A 30 13.08 3.17 73.29
C ALA A 30 13.98 3.55 74.47
N SER A 31 15.24 3.94 74.23
CA SER A 31 16.00 4.86 75.09
C SER A 31 17.28 5.40 74.45
N ILE A 32 17.49 6.67 74.75
CA ILE A 32 18.54 7.63 74.38
C ILE A 32 19.83 7.36 75.18
N LEU A 33 21.00 7.63 74.59
CA LEU A 33 22.23 7.97 75.33
C LEU A 33 22.99 9.11 74.62
N LEU A 34 23.58 9.97 75.46
CA LEU A 34 24.11 11.31 75.16
C LEU A 34 25.63 11.38 75.44
N ALA A 35 26.32 12.26 74.70
CA ALA A 35 27.56 13.02 75.00
C ALA A 35 28.96 12.38 74.77
N PRO A 36 30.07 13.16 74.64
CA PRO A 36 30.20 14.63 74.69
C PRO A 36 30.95 15.32 73.52
N ALA A 37 30.91 16.65 73.57
CA ALA A 37 31.47 17.63 72.64
C ALA A 37 33.00 17.82 72.74
N ALA A 38 33.61 18.21 71.63
CA ALA A 38 34.87 18.95 71.57
C ALA A 38 34.73 20.11 70.56
N SER A 39 35.28 21.25 70.94
CA SER A 39 35.06 22.60 70.41
C SER A 39 35.97 23.01 69.23
N ALA A 40 35.47 24.02 68.49
CA ALA A 40 36.17 25.09 67.74
C ALA A 40 36.24 24.93 66.20
N GLN A 41 35.54 25.79 65.46
CA GLN A 41 36.03 27.09 64.97
C GLN A 41 34.97 27.75 64.06
N ASP A 42 34.78 29.06 64.22
CA ASP A 42 34.00 29.91 63.32
C ASP A 42 34.48 29.79 61.87
N ALA A 43 33.60 29.38 60.97
CA ALA A 43 33.73 29.62 59.54
C ALA A 43 32.34 29.96 58.97
N THR A 44 32.24 31.19 58.47
CA THR A 44 31.15 31.74 57.67
C THR A 44 30.64 30.73 56.63
N PRO A 45 29.33 30.46 56.53
CA PRO A 45 28.83 29.61 55.45
C PRO A 45 28.98 30.35 54.12
N PRO A 46 29.59 29.76 53.08
CA PRO A 46 29.47 30.29 51.73
C PRO A 46 28.04 30.11 51.25
N ALA A 47 27.60 31.02 50.39
CA ALA A 47 26.29 31.04 49.78
C ALA A 47 25.89 29.67 49.22
N SER A 48 24.70 29.21 49.59
CA SER A 48 24.02 28.11 48.92
C SER A 48 23.73 28.54 47.48
N THR A 49 24.58 28.12 46.55
CA THR A 49 24.12 27.91 45.18
C THR A 49 23.28 26.65 45.21
N GLU A 50 21.96 26.78 45.13
CA GLU A 50 21.10 25.65 44.76
C GLU A 50 21.59 25.17 43.39
N ALA A 51 22.36 24.07 43.41
CA ALA A 51 22.60 23.30 42.22
C ALA A 51 21.24 22.80 41.75
N SER A 52 20.83 23.21 40.56
CA SER A 52 19.75 22.57 39.81
C SER A 52 19.95 21.05 39.87
N PRO A 53 18.89 20.24 40.01
CA PRO A 53 19.05 18.80 40.01
C PRO A 53 19.78 18.40 38.74
N VAL A 54 20.98 17.85 38.93
CA VAL A 54 21.74 17.14 37.91
C VAL A 54 20.76 16.16 37.28
N ALA A 55 20.56 16.29 35.96
CA ALA A 55 19.75 15.38 35.19
C ALA A 55 20.12 13.95 35.62
N SER A 56 19.10 13.19 36.02
CA SER A 56 19.24 11.75 36.18
C SER A 56 20.01 11.21 34.96
N PRO A 57 20.94 10.26 35.13
CA PRO A 57 21.58 9.65 33.98
C PRO A 57 20.45 9.18 33.06
N ILE A 58 20.52 9.58 31.78
CA ILE A 58 19.63 9.10 30.73
C ILE A 58 19.65 7.57 30.89
N SER A 59 18.57 7.00 31.42
CA SER A 59 18.42 5.55 31.46
C SER A 59 18.65 5.10 30.03
N GLU A 60 19.60 4.19 29.83
CA GLU A 60 19.88 3.51 28.57
C GLU A 60 18.53 3.09 27.97
N ARG A 61 18.04 3.87 26.99
CA ARG A 61 16.77 3.53 26.32
C ARG A 61 17.01 2.22 25.58
N ALA A 62 16.06 1.29 25.64
CA ALA A 62 16.20 0.00 24.99
C ALA A 62 16.33 0.22 23.47
N ALA A 63 17.43 -0.22 22.87
CA ALA A 63 17.65 -0.08 21.43
C ALA A 63 16.58 -0.85 20.64
N ALA A 64 16.35 -0.44 19.39
CA ALA A 64 15.49 -1.18 18.47
C ALA A 64 15.99 -2.62 18.30
N ALA A 65 15.06 -3.58 18.30
CA ALA A 65 15.34 -4.98 18.04
C ALA A 65 15.06 -5.28 16.57
N VAL A 66 16.08 -5.73 15.84
CA VAL A 66 15.97 -6.14 14.44
C VAL A 66 16.06 -7.66 14.38
N THR A 67 15.02 -8.30 13.84
CA THR A 67 14.99 -9.74 13.57
C THR A 67 15.05 -9.94 12.06
N ASN A 68 16.16 -10.49 11.56
CA ASN A 68 16.28 -10.85 10.16
C ASN A 68 15.38 -12.06 9.87
N LEU A 69 14.44 -11.89 8.94
CA LEU A 69 13.54 -12.94 8.48
C LEU A 69 14.19 -13.70 7.31
N PHE A 70 14.81 -12.97 6.38
CA PHE A 70 15.77 -13.53 5.44
C PHE A 70 16.80 -12.50 5.00
N SER A 71 17.91 -13.01 4.45
CA SER A 71 18.91 -12.25 3.72
C SER A 71 19.39 -13.09 2.53
N TYR A 72 19.41 -12.51 1.34
CA TYR A 72 19.78 -13.19 0.11
C TYR A 72 20.60 -12.25 -0.78
N GLN A 73 21.65 -12.77 -1.42
CA GLN A 73 22.50 -11.99 -2.32
C GLN A 73 22.09 -12.25 -3.78
N LEU A 74 21.56 -11.22 -4.44
CA LEU A 74 21.32 -11.21 -5.88
C LEU A 74 22.59 -10.75 -6.62
N ASP A 75 22.95 -11.43 -7.70
CA ASP A 75 23.99 -10.99 -8.62
C ASP A 75 23.70 -11.48 -10.06
N PRO A 76 23.32 -10.61 -11.01
CA PRO A 76 23.11 -9.16 -10.85
C PRO A 76 21.74 -8.82 -10.23
N PHE A 77 21.63 -7.63 -9.64
CA PHE A 77 20.32 -7.02 -9.33
C PHE A 77 19.57 -6.63 -10.63
N PRO A 78 18.22 -6.53 -10.63
CA PRO A 78 17.47 -6.09 -11.80
C PRO A 78 17.89 -4.75 -12.36
N THR A 79 17.79 -4.61 -13.69
CA THR A 79 18.12 -3.37 -14.39
C THR A 79 17.12 -2.28 -14.04
N SER A 80 17.61 -1.06 -13.81
CA SER A 80 16.76 0.09 -13.45
C SER A 80 16.01 0.67 -14.65
N PRO A 81 14.83 1.32 -14.43
CA PRO A 81 14.17 1.52 -13.13
C PRO A 81 13.63 0.22 -12.54
N VAL A 82 13.63 0.09 -11.21
CA VAL A 82 13.16 -1.12 -10.52
C VAL A 82 11.98 -0.77 -9.63
N SER A 83 10.81 -1.36 -9.87
CA SER A 83 9.69 -1.32 -8.92
C SER A 83 9.91 -2.36 -7.83
N VAL A 84 9.67 -1.95 -6.59
CA VAL A 84 9.75 -2.76 -5.38
C VAL A 84 8.34 -2.92 -4.83
N ARG A 85 7.94 -4.15 -4.53
CA ARG A 85 6.70 -4.43 -3.82
C ARG A 85 6.94 -5.39 -2.68
N LEU A 86 6.37 -5.09 -1.52
CA LEU A 86 6.18 -6.03 -0.43
C LEU A 86 4.69 -6.35 -0.35
N LEU A 87 4.33 -7.62 -0.26
CA LEU A 87 2.95 -8.04 -0.11
C LEU A 87 2.84 -9.29 0.76
N ARG A 88 1.68 -9.47 1.37
CA ARG A 88 1.29 -10.72 2.01
C ARG A 88 0.32 -11.46 1.11
N ILE A 89 0.62 -12.72 0.83
CA ILE A 89 -0.22 -13.63 0.06
C ILE A 89 -0.82 -14.63 1.04
N THR A 90 -2.14 -14.79 0.99
CA THR A 90 -2.86 -15.80 1.78
C THR A 90 -3.51 -16.79 0.83
N LEU A 91 -3.24 -18.07 1.03
CA LEU A 91 -3.84 -19.18 0.28
C LEU A 91 -4.74 -19.98 1.23
N ALA A 92 -6.05 -19.96 0.97
CA ALA A 92 -6.98 -20.87 1.60
C ALA A 92 -6.68 -22.34 1.24
N PRO A 93 -7.17 -23.33 2.01
CA PRO A 93 -7.02 -24.74 1.66
C PRO A 93 -7.48 -25.04 0.23
N GLY A 94 -6.58 -25.60 -0.59
CA GLY A 94 -6.82 -25.92 -2.00
C GLY A 94 -6.61 -24.77 -2.99
N ALA A 95 -6.35 -23.55 -2.52
CA ALA A 95 -6.08 -22.40 -3.38
C ALA A 95 -4.68 -22.48 -4.01
N ALA A 96 -4.52 -21.87 -5.17
CA ALA A 96 -3.27 -21.84 -5.91
C ALA A 96 -3.10 -20.49 -6.61
N SER A 97 -1.87 -20.02 -6.74
CA SER A 97 -1.54 -19.06 -7.79
C SER A 97 -1.22 -19.85 -9.06
N PRO A 98 -1.97 -19.68 -10.17
CA PRO A 98 -1.72 -20.36 -11.44
C PRO A 98 -0.27 -20.18 -11.92
N MET A 99 0.23 -21.08 -12.77
CA MET A 99 1.60 -20.99 -13.28
C MET A 99 1.83 -19.67 -14.03
N HIS A 100 2.80 -18.89 -13.56
CA HIS A 100 3.16 -17.61 -14.17
C HIS A 100 4.65 -17.29 -13.98
N THR A 101 5.15 -16.32 -14.74
CA THR A 101 6.51 -15.77 -14.62
C THR A 101 6.46 -14.28 -14.30
N HIS A 102 7.57 -13.77 -13.80
CA HIS A 102 7.80 -12.36 -13.50
C HIS A 102 9.04 -11.81 -14.21
N PRO A 103 9.10 -10.51 -14.54
CA PRO A 103 10.25 -9.87 -15.18
C PRO A 103 11.54 -9.89 -14.34
N GLY A 104 11.39 -9.97 -13.02
CA GLY A 104 12.47 -9.91 -12.06
C GLY A 104 12.23 -10.90 -10.91
N PRO A 105 13.14 -10.92 -9.92
CA PRO A 105 13.08 -11.90 -8.86
C PRO A 105 11.93 -11.67 -7.88
N GLU A 106 11.38 -12.78 -7.39
CA GLU A 106 10.42 -12.85 -6.28
C GLU A 106 10.99 -13.70 -5.15
N PHE A 107 10.73 -13.25 -3.91
CA PHE A 107 11.20 -13.85 -2.68
C PHE A 107 9.99 -14.22 -1.81
N ASP A 108 9.68 -15.50 -1.70
CA ASP A 108 8.54 -16.00 -0.94
C ASP A 108 9.01 -16.63 0.37
N LEU A 109 8.82 -15.90 1.47
CA LEU A 109 9.03 -16.43 2.82
C LEU A 109 7.70 -16.99 3.35
N VAL A 110 7.67 -18.27 3.70
CA VAL A 110 6.49 -18.88 4.34
C VAL A 110 6.38 -18.36 5.78
N GLU A 111 5.35 -17.56 6.06
CA GLU A 111 5.07 -17.00 7.38
C GLU A 111 4.29 -18.00 8.24
N SER A 112 3.31 -18.69 7.65
CA SER A 112 2.51 -19.74 8.32
C SER A 112 2.04 -20.82 7.33
N GLY A 113 1.81 -22.04 7.84
CA GLY A 113 1.29 -23.17 7.04
C GLY A 113 2.36 -23.99 6.32
N THR A 114 1.94 -24.72 5.28
CA THR A 114 2.83 -25.50 4.39
C THR A 114 2.48 -25.21 2.93
N LEU A 115 3.41 -24.56 2.24
CA LEU A 115 3.30 -24.21 0.83
C LEU A 115 3.83 -25.34 -0.04
N THR A 116 3.14 -25.69 -1.12
CA THR A 116 3.66 -26.61 -2.16
C THR A 116 4.03 -25.80 -3.39
N VAL A 117 5.24 -25.99 -3.92
CA VAL A 117 5.76 -25.18 -5.02
C VAL A 117 6.20 -26.06 -6.19
N THR A 118 5.76 -25.68 -7.39
CA THR A 118 6.31 -26.17 -8.66
C THR A 118 6.95 -25.00 -9.42
N SER A 119 8.07 -25.23 -10.09
CA SER A 119 8.71 -24.24 -10.96
C SER A 119 9.01 -24.78 -12.35
N THR A 120 9.09 -23.89 -13.34
CA THR A 120 9.61 -24.21 -14.69
C THR A 120 10.94 -23.52 -14.88
N GLY A 121 11.98 -24.09 -14.30
CA GLY A 121 13.32 -23.50 -14.20
C GLY A 121 13.91 -23.61 -12.79
N GLU A 122 15.18 -23.24 -12.66
CA GLU A 122 15.89 -23.29 -11.37
C GLU A 122 15.40 -22.17 -10.44
N ALA A 123 14.98 -22.57 -9.24
CA ALA A 123 14.70 -21.69 -8.12
C ALA A 123 15.63 -22.04 -6.95
N ASP A 124 15.80 -21.12 -6.02
CA ASP A 124 16.60 -21.35 -4.82
C ASP A 124 15.70 -21.57 -3.62
N VAL A 125 15.97 -22.62 -2.84
CA VAL A 125 15.25 -22.88 -1.60
C VAL A 125 16.20 -22.83 -0.42
N SER A 126 15.90 -21.98 0.56
CA SER A 126 16.58 -21.86 1.84
C SER A 126 15.68 -22.39 2.95
N ARG A 127 16.12 -23.44 3.65
CA ARG A 127 15.35 -24.06 4.73
C ARG A 127 15.69 -23.44 6.08
N GLY A 128 14.71 -22.83 6.76
CA GLY A 128 14.90 -22.19 8.08
C GLY A 128 16.08 -21.21 8.14
N GLY A 129 16.31 -20.43 7.08
CA GLY A 129 17.44 -19.51 6.96
C GLY A 129 18.80 -20.16 6.66
N GLY A 130 18.83 -21.43 6.25
CA GLY A 130 20.04 -22.10 5.76
C GLY A 130 20.49 -21.64 4.37
N GLU A 131 21.67 -22.08 3.95
CA GLU A 131 22.21 -21.81 2.61
C GLU A 131 21.23 -22.26 1.51
N PRO A 132 21.07 -21.47 0.44
CA PRO A 132 20.16 -21.79 -0.65
C PRO A 132 20.61 -23.04 -1.42
N VAL A 133 19.63 -23.85 -1.81
CA VAL A 133 19.82 -24.99 -2.73
C VAL A 133 19.08 -24.69 -4.02
N THR A 134 19.84 -24.58 -5.11
CA THR A 134 19.32 -24.33 -6.46
C THR A 134 18.80 -25.62 -7.11
N GLY A 135 17.62 -25.55 -7.71
CA GLY A 135 17.09 -26.62 -8.55
C GLY A 135 15.67 -26.34 -9.05
N GLU A 136 15.22 -27.13 -10.01
CA GLU A 136 13.83 -27.11 -10.47
C GLU A 136 12.92 -27.80 -9.43
N LEU A 137 11.79 -27.17 -9.11
CA LEU A 137 10.87 -27.62 -8.06
C LEU A 137 9.70 -28.38 -8.68
N ALA A 138 9.41 -29.57 -8.15
CA ALA A 138 8.34 -30.45 -8.62
C ALA A 138 7.45 -30.88 -7.45
N GLY A 139 6.66 -29.94 -6.92
CA GLY A 139 5.82 -30.14 -5.75
C GLY A 139 6.60 -30.11 -4.43
N GLU A 140 7.61 -29.25 -4.33
CA GLU A 140 8.43 -29.09 -3.12
C GLU A 140 7.59 -28.48 -2.00
N GLN A 141 7.59 -29.09 -0.80
CA GLN A 141 6.84 -28.57 0.36
C GLN A 141 7.72 -27.67 1.22
N LEU A 142 7.31 -26.42 1.43
CA LEU A 142 7.98 -25.40 2.24
C LEU A 142 7.16 -25.09 3.49
N GLY A 143 7.80 -25.10 4.65
CA GLY A 143 7.16 -24.78 5.93
C GLY A 143 7.55 -23.40 6.45
N THR A 144 6.95 -22.96 7.55
CA THR A 144 7.26 -21.69 8.21
C THR A 144 8.77 -21.43 8.35
N GLY A 145 9.23 -20.27 7.87
CA GLY A 145 10.62 -19.84 7.90
C GLY A 145 11.47 -20.36 6.73
N ASP A 146 10.90 -21.16 5.83
CA ASP A 146 11.53 -21.49 4.55
C ASP A 146 11.31 -20.35 3.56
N LEU A 147 12.35 -20.08 2.77
CA LEU A 147 12.35 -19.10 1.68
C LEU A 147 12.49 -19.84 0.35
N VAL A 148 11.71 -19.46 -0.64
CA VAL A 148 11.99 -19.75 -2.05
C VAL A 148 12.23 -18.45 -2.81
N VAL A 149 13.24 -18.44 -3.66
CA VAL A 149 13.58 -17.32 -4.54
C VAL A 149 13.44 -17.78 -5.98
N PHE A 150 12.57 -17.09 -6.72
CA PHE A 150 12.39 -17.31 -8.15
C PHE A 150 13.14 -16.22 -8.91
N PRO A 151 14.17 -16.55 -9.69
CA PRO A 151 14.78 -15.60 -10.62
C PRO A 151 13.78 -15.09 -11.67
N GLY A 152 14.05 -13.93 -12.26
CA GLY A 152 13.24 -13.40 -13.37
C GLY A 152 13.10 -14.39 -14.52
N GLY A 153 11.88 -14.55 -15.03
CA GLY A 153 11.51 -15.48 -16.10
C GLY A 153 11.32 -16.94 -15.66
N VAL A 154 11.60 -17.28 -14.40
CA VAL A 154 11.32 -18.63 -13.87
C VAL A 154 9.84 -18.74 -13.55
N GLY A 155 9.20 -19.78 -14.08
CA GLY A 155 7.79 -20.04 -13.81
C GLY A 155 7.60 -20.53 -12.39
N MET A 156 6.54 -20.09 -11.73
CA MET A 156 6.18 -20.45 -10.37
C MET A 156 4.70 -20.81 -10.24
N ASN A 157 4.42 -21.80 -9.41
CA ASN A 157 3.08 -22.24 -9.06
C ASN A 157 3.03 -22.60 -7.56
N PRO A 158 2.81 -21.60 -6.68
CA PRO A 158 2.55 -21.82 -5.27
C PRO A 158 1.11 -22.33 -5.06
N VAL A 159 0.98 -23.43 -4.31
CA VAL A 159 -0.27 -24.14 -4.05
C VAL A 159 -0.39 -24.47 -2.57
N ASN A 160 -1.56 -24.26 -1.99
CA ASN A 160 -1.88 -24.78 -0.67
C ASN A 160 -2.62 -26.13 -0.77
N GLU A 161 -1.87 -27.22 -0.72
CA GLU A 161 -2.44 -28.58 -0.68
C GLU A 161 -2.88 -29.01 0.74
N SER A 162 -2.67 -28.17 1.74
CA SER A 162 -2.97 -28.47 3.15
C SER A 162 -4.41 -28.14 3.52
N ASP A 163 -4.84 -28.54 4.71
CA ASP A 163 -6.15 -28.22 5.28
C ASP A 163 -6.15 -26.95 6.16
N THR A 164 -5.01 -26.26 6.22
CA THR A 164 -4.82 -25.00 6.94
C THR A 164 -4.47 -23.88 5.98
N GLU A 165 -4.77 -22.64 6.36
CA GLU A 165 -4.33 -21.47 5.62
C GLU A 165 -2.80 -21.39 5.56
N VAL A 166 -2.29 -20.88 4.44
CA VAL A 166 -0.86 -20.58 4.23
C VAL A 166 -0.72 -19.07 4.04
N GLU A 167 0.17 -18.45 4.80
CA GLU A 167 0.54 -17.05 4.61
C GLU A 167 2.00 -16.97 4.15
N ILE A 168 2.24 -16.15 3.14
CA ILE A 168 3.54 -15.91 2.52
C ILE A 168 3.80 -14.41 2.58
N LEU A 169 4.99 -14.03 2.99
CA LEU A 169 5.48 -12.67 2.84
C LEU A 169 6.36 -12.64 1.59
N SER A 170 5.86 -11.99 0.54
CA SER A 170 6.51 -11.90 -0.77
C SER A 170 7.13 -10.53 -0.98
N ALA A 171 8.39 -10.51 -1.39
CA ALA A 171 9.08 -9.32 -1.86
C ALA A 171 9.44 -9.47 -3.33
N VAL A 172 9.16 -8.44 -4.12
CA VAL A 172 9.27 -8.49 -5.58
C VAL A 172 10.04 -7.29 -6.09
N PHE A 173 11.00 -7.52 -6.99
CA PHE A 173 11.82 -6.49 -7.63
C PHE A 173 11.72 -6.64 -9.14
N HIS A 174 10.94 -5.79 -9.80
CA HIS A 174 10.76 -5.86 -11.25
C HIS A 174 11.47 -4.73 -11.98
N PRO A 175 12.25 -5.02 -13.04
CA PRO A 175 12.60 -4.00 -14.00
C PRO A 175 11.33 -3.39 -14.60
N VAL A 176 11.34 -2.09 -14.77
CA VAL A 176 10.27 -1.30 -15.35
C VAL A 176 10.66 -1.03 -16.80
N SER A 177 10.16 -1.84 -17.74
CA SER A 177 10.40 -1.67 -19.18
C SER A 177 9.23 -2.17 -20.03
N GLN A 178 9.17 -1.72 -21.30
CA GLN A 178 8.11 -2.05 -22.27
C GLN A 178 7.99 -3.53 -22.62
N ASP A 179 9.11 -4.26 -22.55
CA ASP A 179 9.22 -5.54 -23.24
C ASP A 179 8.87 -6.73 -22.35
N VAL A 180 8.64 -6.51 -21.05
CA VAL A 180 8.40 -7.60 -20.11
C VAL A 180 7.06 -7.40 -19.40
N PRO A 181 6.04 -8.22 -19.70
CA PRO A 181 4.79 -8.19 -18.96
C PRO A 181 5.06 -8.40 -17.47
N THR A 182 4.40 -7.64 -16.60
CA THR A 182 4.57 -7.72 -15.15
C THR A 182 4.27 -9.11 -14.61
N THR A 183 3.40 -9.85 -15.30
CA THR A 183 3.07 -11.25 -15.08
C THR A 183 2.73 -11.91 -16.42
N GLU A 184 3.38 -13.02 -16.74
CA GLU A 184 3.04 -13.83 -17.93
C GLU A 184 2.55 -15.20 -17.48
N TYR A 185 1.33 -15.57 -17.88
CA TYR A 185 0.78 -16.89 -17.60
C TYR A 185 1.18 -17.88 -18.70
N THR A 186 1.82 -18.98 -18.30
CA THR A 186 2.42 -19.92 -19.26
C THR A 186 1.40 -20.71 -20.06
N ASP A 187 0.19 -20.87 -19.54
CA ASP A 187 -0.92 -21.62 -20.15
C ASP A 187 -2.06 -20.72 -20.65
N GLY A 188 -1.77 -19.43 -20.87
CA GLY A 188 -2.75 -18.40 -21.19
C GLY A 188 -3.40 -17.77 -19.94
N VAL A 189 -4.13 -16.68 -20.12
CA VAL A 189 -4.74 -15.92 -19.02
C VAL A 189 -5.73 -16.81 -18.26
N PRO A 190 -5.52 -17.06 -16.94
CA PRO A 190 -6.43 -17.87 -16.14
C PRO A 190 -7.80 -17.22 -16.03
N ALA A 191 -8.83 -18.04 -15.91
CA ALA A 191 -10.15 -17.57 -15.53
C ALA A 191 -10.11 -17.00 -14.10
N SER A 192 -11.02 -16.08 -13.78
CA SER A 192 -11.04 -15.40 -12.48
C SER A 192 -11.17 -16.35 -11.29
N ASP A 193 -11.87 -17.47 -11.47
CA ASP A 193 -12.06 -18.52 -10.46
C ASP A 193 -10.78 -19.32 -10.16
N ALA A 194 -9.75 -19.21 -11.02
CA ALA A 194 -8.45 -19.82 -10.77
C ALA A 194 -7.72 -19.20 -9.56
N PHE A 195 -8.17 -18.03 -9.09
CA PHE A 195 -7.65 -17.34 -7.92
C PHE A 195 -8.58 -17.45 -6.70
N ASP A 196 -9.62 -18.29 -6.77
CA ASP A 196 -10.53 -18.49 -5.63
C ASP A 196 -9.75 -18.93 -4.38
N GLY A 197 -9.91 -18.17 -3.30
CA GLY A 197 -9.20 -18.42 -2.04
C GLY A 197 -7.77 -17.90 -1.99
N VAL A 198 -7.34 -17.12 -2.98
CA VAL A 198 -6.09 -16.35 -2.94
C VAL A 198 -6.40 -14.90 -2.58
N SER A 199 -5.66 -14.33 -1.64
CA SER A 199 -5.71 -12.88 -1.37
C SER A 199 -4.33 -12.26 -1.34
N PHE A 200 -4.21 -11.07 -1.91
CA PHE A 200 -2.98 -10.28 -1.94
C PHE A 200 -3.20 -8.99 -1.16
N VAL A 201 -2.44 -8.78 -0.10
CA VAL A 201 -2.42 -7.52 0.65
C VAL A 201 -1.09 -6.84 0.38
N VAL A 202 -1.12 -5.74 -0.37
CA VAL A 202 0.08 -4.95 -0.61
C VAL A 202 0.46 -4.21 0.67
N LEU A 203 1.68 -4.47 1.13
CA LEU A 203 2.28 -3.90 2.33
C LEU A 203 3.22 -2.75 2.01
N GLY A 204 3.42 -2.45 0.73
CA GLY A 204 4.12 -1.27 0.26
C GLY A 204 4.61 -1.42 -1.16
N ASP A 205 4.64 -0.28 -1.85
CA ASP A 205 5.20 -0.09 -3.17
C ASP A 205 6.28 0.99 -3.14
N GLY A 206 7.21 0.90 -4.08
CA GLY A 206 8.21 1.93 -4.34
C GLY A 206 8.88 1.74 -5.69
N ILE A 207 9.54 2.79 -6.19
CA ILE A 207 10.37 2.69 -7.40
C ILE A 207 11.75 3.30 -7.17
N VAL A 208 12.78 2.60 -7.63
CA VAL A 208 14.15 3.12 -7.71
C VAL A 208 14.46 3.44 -9.16
N GLN A 209 14.70 4.72 -9.45
CA GLN A 209 14.94 5.18 -10.82
C GLN A 209 16.30 4.74 -11.37
N SER A 210 17.31 4.68 -10.51
CA SER A 210 18.67 4.27 -10.86
C SER A 210 19.29 3.52 -9.69
N PHE A 211 19.79 2.32 -9.95
CA PHE A 211 20.43 1.46 -8.97
C PHE A 211 21.78 0.94 -9.48
N PRO A 212 22.81 0.81 -8.63
CA PRO A 212 24.11 0.32 -9.06
C PRO A 212 24.05 -1.11 -9.59
N ASP A 213 24.83 -1.38 -10.64
CA ASP A 213 25.04 -2.74 -11.14
C ASP A 213 25.79 -3.62 -10.13
N GLY A 214 25.52 -4.92 -10.20
CA GLY A 214 26.27 -5.97 -9.50
C GLY A 214 25.55 -6.53 -8.26
N ALA A 215 26.35 -7.15 -7.39
CA ALA A 215 25.83 -7.87 -6.24
C ALA A 215 25.10 -6.95 -5.26
N THR A 216 23.89 -7.37 -4.87
CA THR A 216 23.00 -6.64 -3.94
C THR A 216 22.45 -7.60 -2.90
N THR A 217 22.56 -7.22 -1.63
CA THR A 217 21.96 -7.98 -0.54
C THR A 217 20.53 -7.50 -0.33
N VAL A 218 19.57 -8.38 -0.57
CA VAL A 218 18.16 -8.15 -0.22
C VAL A 218 17.93 -8.75 1.17
N SER A 219 17.30 -7.98 2.07
CA SER A 219 16.95 -8.46 3.40
C SER A 219 15.54 -8.04 3.77
N LEU A 220 14.83 -8.93 4.44
CA LEU A 220 13.54 -8.63 5.05
C LEU A 220 13.63 -8.85 6.55
N GLU A 221 13.19 -7.86 7.31
CA GLU A 221 13.38 -7.82 8.75
C GLU A 221 12.09 -7.40 9.45
N SER A 222 11.86 -7.96 10.63
CA SER A 222 10.91 -7.39 11.59
C SER A 222 11.67 -6.49 12.56
N VAL A 223 11.26 -5.22 12.64
CA VAL A 223 11.92 -4.22 13.47
C VAL A 223 10.94 -3.72 14.53
N ALA A 224 11.26 -4.01 15.79
CA ALA A 224 10.54 -3.48 16.95
C ALA A 224 11.33 -2.33 17.56
N VAL A 225 10.76 -1.13 17.54
CA VAL A 225 11.36 0.12 18.02
C VAL A 225 10.63 0.59 19.27
N PRO A 226 11.20 0.40 20.46
CA PRO A 226 10.58 0.85 21.71
C PRO A 226 10.29 2.35 21.71
N ALA A 227 9.32 2.77 22.52
CA ALA A 227 9.02 4.16 22.78
C ALA A 227 10.30 4.95 23.12
N GLY A 228 10.50 6.05 22.42
CA GLY A 228 11.63 6.93 22.65
C GLY A 228 12.95 6.51 22.01
N SER A 229 13.02 5.36 21.34
CA SER A 229 14.23 4.85 20.70
C SER A 229 14.26 5.15 19.22
N ASP A 230 15.44 5.48 18.70
CA ASP A 230 15.64 5.89 17.31
C ASP A 230 15.22 4.78 16.33
N LEU A 231 14.63 5.19 15.21
CA LEU A 231 14.41 4.31 14.06
C LEU A 231 15.78 3.98 13.44
N PRO A 232 16.14 2.69 13.28
CA PRO A 232 17.40 2.32 12.63
C PRO A 232 17.45 2.78 11.18
N GLY A 233 18.59 3.36 10.78
CA GLY A 233 18.84 3.73 9.38
C GLY A 233 19.12 2.55 8.46
N SER A 234 19.21 2.83 7.16
CA SER A 234 19.64 1.90 6.11
C SER A 234 20.52 2.62 5.08
N ALA A 235 21.56 1.94 4.58
CA ALA A 235 22.45 2.48 3.55
C ALA A 235 22.00 2.15 2.12
N GLY A 236 21.23 1.07 1.94
CA GLY A 236 20.56 0.72 0.69
C GLY A 236 19.11 1.21 0.66
N SER A 237 18.48 1.04 -0.51
CA SER A 237 17.03 1.30 -0.66
C SER A 237 16.25 0.52 0.40
N SER A 238 15.21 1.14 0.95
CA SER A 238 14.47 0.54 2.06
C SER A 238 12.99 0.87 2.05
N LEU A 239 12.16 -0.15 2.27
CA LEU A 239 10.72 -0.05 2.45
C LEU A 239 10.39 -0.36 3.91
N TYR A 240 9.72 0.56 4.60
CA TYR A 240 9.24 0.38 5.95
C TYR A 240 7.71 0.29 5.92
N SER A 241 7.17 -0.90 6.12
CA SER A 241 5.73 -1.16 6.19
C SER A 241 5.26 -1.20 7.64
N LEU A 242 4.22 -0.43 7.99
CA LEU A 242 3.72 -0.34 9.35
C LEU A 242 2.98 -1.62 9.75
N VAL A 243 3.43 -2.25 10.84
CA VAL A 243 2.75 -3.41 11.45
C VAL A 243 1.88 -2.97 12.63
N ASP A 244 2.43 -2.14 13.53
CA ASP A 244 1.73 -1.64 14.71
C ASP A 244 2.40 -0.36 15.27
N GLY A 245 1.63 0.45 15.98
CA GLY A 245 2.10 1.68 16.63
C GLY A 245 2.02 2.95 15.77
N ASP A 246 2.63 4.02 16.26
CA ASP A 246 2.54 5.36 15.64
C ASP A 246 3.75 5.61 14.72
N PHE A 247 3.48 5.70 13.41
CA PHE A 247 4.47 6.11 12.41
C PHE A 247 4.01 7.39 11.70
N ALA A 248 4.36 8.53 12.31
CA ALA A 248 4.13 9.85 11.75
C ALA A 248 5.45 10.64 11.64
N PHE A 249 5.71 11.22 10.48
CA PHE A 249 6.95 11.93 10.20
C PHE A 249 6.80 13.04 9.17
N SER A 250 7.78 13.94 9.15
CA SER A 250 7.98 14.94 8.10
C SER A 250 9.29 14.68 7.35
N VAL A 251 9.30 14.93 6.04
CA VAL A 251 10.48 14.72 5.18
C VAL A 251 11.40 15.94 5.26
N GLN A 252 12.56 15.79 5.90
CA GLN A 252 13.54 16.86 6.06
C GLN A 252 14.53 16.95 4.89
N GLY A 253 14.75 15.83 4.19
CA GLY A 253 15.60 15.76 3.00
C GLY A 253 15.64 14.34 2.41
N GLY A 254 16.17 14.22 1.19
CA GLY A 254 16.20 12.98 0.41
C GLY A 254 14.82 12.55 -0.08
N ASP A 255 14.79 11.45 -0.84
CA ASP A 255 13.58 10.98 -1.51
C ASP A 255 12.79 10.00 -0.63
N VAL A 256 11.48 10.21 -0.56
CA VAL A 256 10.53 9.34 0.15
C VAL A 256 9.30 9.15 -0.73
N GLN A 257 8.84 7.91 -0.91
CA GLN A 257 7.58 7.58 -1.57
C GLN A 257 6.66 6.90 -0.55
N VAL A 258 5.45 7.41 -0.34
CA VAL A 258 4.53 6.86 0.68
C VAL A 258 3.36 6.16 0.02
N SER A 259 3.33 4.83 0.11
CA SER A 259 2.31 3.95 -0.45
C SER A 259 1.24 3.60 0.59
N ARG A 260 0.01 3.40 0.11
CA ARG A 260 -1.16 3.11 0.95
C ARG A 260 -1.73 1.76 0.58
N THR A 261 -2.04 0.91 1.56
CA THR A 261 -2.68 -0.39 1.28
C THR A 261 -4.08 -0.23 0.70
N ALA A 262 -4.80 0.83 1.09
CA ALA A 262 -6.15 1.13 0.58
C ALA A 262 -6.17 1.53 -0.91
N SER A 263 -5.02 1.94 -1.46
CA SER A 263 -4.83 2.31 -2.86
C SER A 263 -3.40 1.96 -3.25
N PRO A 264 -3.12 0.67 -3.53
CA PRO A 264 -1.76 0.24 -3.85
C PRO A 264 -1.30 0.80 -5.20
N GLY A 265 0.00 0.93 -5.38
CA GLY A 265 0.60 1.50 -6.57
C GLY A 265 1.80 2.40 -6.26
N LEU A 266 2.56 2.69 -7.31
CA LEU A 266 3.72 3.58 -7.25
C LEU A 266 3.29 5.02 -6.92
N ARG A 267 4.17 5.73 -6.22
CA ARG A 267 3.87 7.04 -5.63
C ARG A 267 4.96 8.04 -6.00
N PRO A 268 4.63 9.34 -6.13
CA PRO A 268 5.63 10.35 -6.36
C PRO A 268 6.59 10.43 -5.18
N VAL A 269 7.75 11.03 -5.43
CA VAL A 269 8.61 11.51 -4.36
C VAL A 269 7.88 12.62 -3.60
N ALA A 270 7.86 12.51 -2.28
CA ALA A 270 7.23 13.46 -1.38
C ALA A 270 7.89 14.85 -1.50
N ALA A 271 7.08 15.89 -1.38
CA ALA A 271 7.60 17.26 -1.35
C ALA A 271 8.42 17.51 -0.08
N PRO A 272 9.39 18.43 -0.11
CA PRO A 272 10.12 18.83 1.09
C PRO A 272 9.17 19.31 2.20
N GLN A 273 9.43 18.88 3.44
CA GLN A 273 8.61 19.16 4.62
C GLN A 273 7.20 18.59 4.60
N GLN A 274 6.84 17.76 3.62
CA GLN A 274 5.57 17.07 3.63
C GLN A 274 5.48 16.14 4.84
N GLU A 275 4.33 16.16 5.49
CA GLU A 275 4.02 15.37 6.68
C GLU A 275 3.16 14.16 6.30
N PHE A 276 3.40 13.03 6.96
CA PHE A 276 2.66 11.80 6.77
C PHE A 276 2.36 11.14 8.11
N THR A 277 1.14 10.60 8.23
CA THR A 277 0.76 9.59 9.22
C THR A 277 0.40 8.31 8.47
N LEU A 278 1.09 7.21 8.75
CA LEU A 278 0.85 5.90 8.13
C LEU A 278 -0.23 5.13 8.90
N ALA A 279 -1.16 4.50 8.17
CA ALA A 279 -2.03 3.47 8.73
C ALA A 279 -1.33 2.11 8.72
N VAL A 280 -1.85 1.15 9.48
CA VAL A 280 -1.34 -0.24 9.43
C VAL A 280 -1.36 -0.74 7.99
N SER A 281 -0.27 -1.40 7.58
CA SER A 281 0.04 -1.86 6.23
C SER A 281 0.46 -0.80 5.21
N ASP A 282 0.27 0.50 5.48
CA ASP A 282 0.90 1.54 4.67
C ASP A 282 2.43 1.48 4.81
N ALA A 283 3.14 2.04 3.82
CA ALA A 283 4.59 2.04 3.82
C ALA A 283 5.22 3.36 3.38
N ALA A 284 6.42 3.60 3.91
CA ALA A 284 7.34 4.60 3.40
C ALA A 284 8.51 3.89 2.73
N PHE A 285 8.74 4.22 1.46
CA PHE A 285 9.85 3.73 0.66
C PHE A 285 10.90 4.82 0.47
N PHE A 286 12.16 4.47 0.70
CA PHE A 286 13.32 5.34 0.63
C PHE A 286 14.27 4.78 -0.44
N PRO A 287 14.24 5.29 -1.69
CA PRO A 287 15.05 4.75 -2.78
C PRO A 287 16.55 4.76 -2.48
N ASN A 288 17.01 5.72 -1.67
CA ASN A 288 18.41 5.92 -1.30
C ASN A 288 18.74 5.59 0.16
N GLY A 289 17.83 4.86 0.82
CA GLY A 289 17.93 4.55 2.24
C GLY A 289 17.53 5.71 3.14
N VAL A 290 17.71 5.51 4.44
CA VAL A 290 17.25 6.46 5.47
C VAL A 290 18.31 6.62 6.56
N VAL A 291 18.55 7.84 7.00
CA VAL A 291 19.40 8.12 8.16
C VAL A 291 18.67 7.66 9.43
N ALA A 292 19.41 7.17 10.44
CA ALA A 292 18.81 6.85 11.72
C ALA A 292 18.06 8.08 12.28
N ALA A 293 16.76 7.94 12.52
CA ALA A 293 15.88 9.06 12.81
C ALA A 293 15.45 9.04 14.28
N THR A 294 15.61 10.16 14.97
CA THR A 294 15.32 10.20 16.40
C THR A 294 13.83 10.20 16.70
N ARG A 295 13.45 9.40 17.70
CA ARG A 295 12.07 9.31 18.21
C ARG A 295 12.01 9.73 19.67
N ALA A 296 12.91 10.60 20.13
CA ALA A 296 13.09 10.91 21.55
C ALA A 296 11.80 11.36 22.27
N ASP A 297 10.90 12.03 21.54
CA ASP A 297 9.62 12.56 22.04
C ASP A 297 8.42 11.62 21.78
N GLN A 298 8.64 10.47 21.15
CA GLN A 298 7.60 9.49 20.82
C GLN A 298 7.37 8.54 22.00
N ASN A 299 6.12 8.41 22.43
CA ASN A 299 5.77 7.65 23.65
C ASN A 299 5.17 6.27 23.37
N ALA A 300 5.00 5.90 22.10
CA ALA A 300 4.49 4.60 21.67
C ALA A 300 5.60 3.74 21.05
N ASP A 301 5.49 2.43 21.25
CA ASP A 301 6.28 1.45 20.50
C ASP A 301 5.89 1.51 19.02
N LEU A 302 6.82 1.14 18.14
CA LEU A 302 6.62 1.06 16.70
C LEU A 302 7.12 -0.28 16.21
N SER A 303 6.30 -1.00 15.45
CA SER A 303 6.66 -2.26 14.80
C SER A 303 6.51 -2.10 13.29
N VAL A 304 7.55 -2.46 12.55
CA VAL A 304 7.57 -2.37 11.08
C VAL A 304 8.19 -3.62 10.46
N LEU A 305 7.75 -3.96 9.25
CA LEU A 305 8.55 -4.79 8.35
C LEU A 305 9.48 -3.86 7.57
N ARG A 306 10.76 -4.23 7.49
CA ARG A 306 11.78 -3.50 6.75
C ARG A 306 12.34 -4.39 5.65
N LEU A 307 12.03 -4.07 4.40
CA LEU A 307 12.68 -4.65 3.22
C LEU A 307 13.82 -3.73 2.80
N THR A 308 15.03 -4.25 2.63
CA THR A 308 16.17 -3.50 2.12
C THR A 308 16.76 -4.17 0.89
N ALA A 309 17.28 -3.37 -0.03
CA ALA A 309 18.22 -3.81 -1.06
C ALA A 309 19.48 -2.95 -0.96
N GLU A 310 20.56 -3.55 -0.48
CA GLU A 310 21.85 -2.92 -0.22
C GLU A 310 22.89 -3.36 -1.26
N PRO A 311 23.25 -2.47 -2.22
CA PRO A 311 24.24 -2.79 -3.23
C PRO A 311 25.65 -2.80 -2.62
N ALA A 312 26.55 -3.61 -3.20
CA ALA A 312 27.96 -3.62 -2.80
C ALA A 312 28.67 -2.28 -3.04
N THR A 313 28.13 -1.46 -3.95
CA THR A 313 28.59 -0.09 -4.22
C THR A 313 27.61 0.90 -3.59
N ALA A 314 28.11 1.94 -2.93
CA ALA A 314 27.25 2.97 -2.33
C ALA A 314 26.34 3.65 -3.37
N LEU A 315 25.12 3.98 -2.95
CA LEU A 315 24.19 4.76 -3.75
C LEU A 315 24.73 6.20 -3.97
N ALA A 316 24.37 6.79 -5.10
CA ALA A 316 24.89 8.10 -5.52
C ALA A 316 24.23 9.26 -4.76
N GLU A 317 22.93 9.16 -4.52
CA GLU A 317 22.13 10.16 -3.82
C GLU A 317 22.17 9.94 -2.30
N THR A 318 21.92 11.00 -1.54
CA THR A 318 21.96 10.94 -0.07
C THR A 318 20.72 10.25 0.50
N PRO A 319 20.86 9.46 1.58
CA PRO A 319 19.72 8.89 2.30
C PRO A 319 18.74 9.95 2.81
N ALA A 320 17.48 9.55 2.98
CA ALA A 320 16.44 10.43 3.50
C ALA A 320 16.63 10.77 4.98
N GLU A 321 16.27 11.99 5.36
CA GLU A 321 16.23 12.47 6.73
C GLU A 321 14.79 12.71 7.18
N LEU A 322 14.41 12.14 8.32
CA LEU A 322 13.05 12.22 8.87
C LEU A 322 13.05 12.95 10.21
N ALA A 323 12.01 13.75 10.43
CA ALA A 323 11.66 14.21 11.77
C ALA A 323 10.31 13.61 12.17
N PHE A 324 10.30 12.80 13.23
CA PHE A 324 9.07 12.23 13.76
C PHE A 324 8.21 13.32 14.40
N ILE A 325 6.93 13.33 14.03
CA ILE A 325 5.95 14.30 14.51
C ILE A 325 4.92 13.60 15.40
N THR A 326 4.01 14.37 16.01
CA THR A 326 2.83 13.77 16.65
C THR A 326 1.87 13.35 15.55
N PRO A 327 1.27 12.14 15.61
CA PRO A 327 0.27 11.73 14.62
C PRO A 327 -0.85 12.75 14.54
N ASP A 328 -1.05 13.29 13.35
CA ASP A 328 -2.19 14.14 13.04
C ASP A 328 -3.16 13.33 12.16
N PRO A 329 -4.37 12.99 12.66
CA PRO A 329 -5.36 12.26 11.88
C PRO A 329 -5.95 13.08 10.71
N GLU A 330 -5.72 14.40 10.66
CA GLU A 330 -6.09 15.27 9.54
C GLU A 330 -4.94 15.43 8.53
N ALA A 331 -3.69 15.10 8.89
CA ALA A 331 -2.53 15.06 7.99
C ALA A 331 -2.49 13.79 7.13
N VAL A 332 -3.65 13.42 6.58
CA VAL A 332 -3.77 12.43 5.50
C VAL A 332 -3.69 13.22 4.18
N ALA A 333 -2.52 13.82 3.90
CA ALA A 333 -2.28 14.41 2.60
C ALA A 333 -2.65 13.40 1.51
N ASP A 334 -3.40 13.83 0.46
CA ASP A 334 -3.77 12.96 -0.65
C ASP A 334 -2.49 12.41 -1.30
N PRO A 335 -2.16 11.12 -1.09
CA PRO A 335 -0.91 10.55 -1.57
C PRO A 335 -0.95 10.31 -3.09
N ASN A 336 -2.07 10.61 -3.77
CA ASN A 336 -2.20 10.50 -5.22
C ASN A 336 -1.77 11.77 -5.97
N ALA A 337 -1.52 12.89 -5.28
CA ALA A 337 -1.18 14.15 -5.94
C ALA A 337 0.29 14.14 -6.42
N PHE A 338 0.54 13.51 -7.57
CA PHE A 338 1.72 13.81 -8.37
C PHE A 338 1.68 15.32 -8.69
N THR A 339 2.78 16.03 -8.46
CA THR A 339 2.93 17.44 -8.87
C THR A 339 3.63 17.59 -10.22
N GLU A 340 4.25 16.51 -10.69
CA GLU A 340 4.93 16.37 -11.98
C GLU A 340 4.67 14.96 -12.53
N ILE A 341 4.78 14.78 -13.85
CA ILE A 341 4.64 13.45 -14.47
C ILE A 341 5.81 12.57 -14.02
N GLY A 342 5.50 11.34 -13.61
CA GLY A 342 6.48 10.35 -13.18
C GLY A 342 5.92 8.94 -13.28
N ILE A 343 6.78 7.93 -13.21
CA ILE A 343 6.37 6.52 -13.24
C ILE A 343 5.39 6.25 -12.09
N GLY A 344 4.26 5.62 -12.40
CA GLY A 344 3.13 5.41 -11.50
C GLY A 344 2.03 6.46 -11.60
N ALA A 345 2.27 7.61 -12.23
CA ALA A 345 1.28 8.67 -12.33
C ALA A 345 0.11 8.26 -13.23
N ALA A 346 -1.10 8.55 -12.78
CA ALA A 346 -2.26 8.60 -13.67
C ALA A 346 -2.18 9.91 -14.47
N VAL A 347 -2.25 9.81 -15.79
CA VAL A 347 -2.26 10.95 -16.72
C VAL A 347 -3.44 10.84 -17.66
N VAL A 348 -3.84 11.97 -18.23
CA VAL A 348 -4.93 12.07 -19.19
C VAL A 348 -4.39 12.75 -20.45
N THR A 349 -4.77 12.24 -21.62
CA THR A 349 -4.47 12.92 -22.88
C THR A 349 -5.17 14.27 -22.96
N ASN A 350 -4.43 15.32 -23.32
CA ASN A 350 -4.93 16.70 -23.30
C ASN A 350 -5.43 17.21 -24.67
N THR A 351 -5.28 16.41 -25.73
CA THR A 351 -5.71 16.74 -27.10
C THR A 351 -6.18 15.48 -27.84
N ASP A 352 -6.96 15.66 -28.89
CA ASP A 352 -7.39 14.57 -29.76
C ASP A 352 -6.30 14.12 -30.73
N SER A 353 -6.46 12.89 -31.23
CA SER A 353 -5.64 12.31 -32.31
C SER A 353 -4.15 12.19 -31.99
N ILE A 354 -3.81 11.88 -30.72
CA ILE A 354 -2.43 11.68 -30.29
C ILE A 354 -1.98 10.29 -30.70
N ASN A 355 -0.82 10.20 -31.36
CA ASN A 355 -0.24 8.91 -31.72
C ASN A 355 0.48 8.29 -30.51
N LEU A 356 0.01 7.13 -30.05
CA LEU A 356 0.75 6.25 -29.17
C LEU A 356 1.82 5.53 -29.99
N ARG A 357 3.10 5.63 -29.60
CA ARG A 357 4.22 5.17 -30.44
C ARG A 357 4.98 3.99 -29.85
N ALA A 358 5.57 3.17 -30.72
CA ALA A 358 6.39 2.03 -30.31
C ALA A 358 7.75 2.43 -29.67
N GLU A 359 8.29 3.60 -30.01
CA GLU A 359 9.56 4.13 -29.48
C GLU A 359 9.41 5.63 -29.18
N PRO A 360 10.25 6.23 -28.30
CA PRO A 360 10.14 7.64 -27.90
C PRO A 360 10.70 8.57 -28.98
N THR A 361 10.21 8.47 -30.21
CA THR A 361 10.67 9.30 -31.34
C THR A 361 9.49 9.66 -32.23
N ILE A 362 9.53 10.82 -32.88
CA ILE A 362 8.48 11.22 -33.84
C ILE A 362 8.49 10.34 -35.11
N GLY A 363 9.61 9.66 -35.37
CA GLY A 363 9.79 8.75 -36.49
C GLY A 363 9.31 7.32 -36.26
N ALA A 364 9.02 6.96 -35.01
CA ALA A 364 8.57 5.62 -34.63
C ALA A 364 7.17 5.29 -35.16
N GLU A 365 6.88 4.00 -35.33
CA GLU A 365 5.55 3.52 -35.70
C GLU A 365 4.51 3.98 -34.67
N ALA A 366 3.38 4.51 -35.17
CA ALA A 366 2.21 4.77 -34.36
C ALA A 366 1.41 3.47 -34.25
N ILE A 367 1.38 2.90 -33.05
CA ILE A 367 0.73 1.63 -32.75
C ILE A 367 -0.75 1.82 -32.41
N ASP A 368 -1.12 3.02 -31.94
CA ASP A 368 -2.51 3.41 -31.70
C ASP A 368 -2.68 4.94 -31.81
N GLN A 369 -3.93 5.41 -31.86
CA GLN A 369 -4.29 6.82 -31.84
C GLN A 369 -5.36 7.10 -30.78
N LEU A 370 -4.99 7.92 -29.79
CA LEU A 370 -5.83 8.24 -28.64
C LEU A 370 -6.57 9.58 -28.83
N GLY A 371 -7.82 9.62 -28.39
CA GLY A 371 -8.59 10.87 -28.26
C GLY A 371 -8.15 11.69 -27.04
N ALA A 372 -8.73 12.88 -26.87
CA ALA A 372 -8.58 13.64 -25.63
C ALA A 372 -9.34 12.94 -24.49
N GLY A 373 -8.87 13.13 -23.25
CA GLY A 373 -9.55 12.61 -22.06
C GLY A 373 -9.28 11.14 -21.75
N VAL A 374 -8.40 10.46 -22.50
CA VAL A 374 -8.04 9.06 -22.26
C VAL A 374 -7.14 8.98 -21.03
N GLU A 375 -7.58 8.23 -20.02
CA GLU A 375 -6.80 7.93 -18.82
C GLU A 375 -5.73 6.87 -19.09
N LEU A 376 -4.54 7.11 -18.54
CA LEU A 376 -3.32 6.35 -18.80
C LEU A 376 -2.52 6.25 -17.50
N THR A 377 -1.74 5.18 -17.37
CA THR A 377 -0.74 5.05 -16.29
C THR A 377 0.64 5.19 -16.87
N VAL A 378 1.47 6.08 -16.32
CA VAL A 378 2.89 6.18 -16.71
C VAL A 378 3.64 4.98 -16.14
N ILE A 379 4.34 4.24 -16.99
CA ILE A 379 5.05 3.01 -16.63
C ILE A 379 6.53 3.05 -17.00
N GLY A 380 7.06 4.15 -17.54
CA GLY A 380 8.48 4.25 -17.93
C GLY A 380 8.83 5.64 -18.45
N GLY A 381 10.13 5.90 -18.63
CA GLY A 381 10.66 7.24 -18.94
C GLY A 381 11.05 8.05 -17.69
N PRO A 382 11.45 9.32 -17.83
CA PRO A 382 11.43 10.10 -19.07
C PRO A 382 12.61 9.74 -20.01
N GLU A 383 12.37 9.80 -21.32
CA GLU A 383 13.42 9.77 -22.34
C GLU A 383 13.38 11.03 -23.21
N ASP A 384 14.51 11.72 -23.37
CA ASP A 384 14.60 12.91 -24.22
C ASP A 384 15.01 12.54 -25.65
N ALA A 385 14.13 12.81 -26.62
CA ALA A 385 14.37 12.55 -28.03
C ALA A 385 13.49 13.42 -28.92
N ASP A 386 14.01 13.81 -30.09
CA ASP A 386 13.34 14.68 -31.06
C ASP A 386 12.79 15.99 -30.46
N ASP A 387 13.52 16.57 -29.51
CA ASP A 387 13.15 17.78 -28.74
C ASP A 387 11.90 17.63 -27.85
N PHE A 388 11.46 16.39 -27.60
CA PHE A 388 10.39 16.07 -26.65
C PHE A 388 10.94 15.23 -25.48
N THR A 389 10.30 15.39 -24.32
CA THR A 389 10.42 14.45 -23.21
C THR A 389 9.32 13.41 -23.34
N TRP A 390 9.68 12.14 -23.49
CA TRP A 390 8.76 11.04 -23.73
C TRP A 390 8.53 10.24 -22.46
N TRP A 391 7.27 9.89 -22.24
CA TRP A 391 6.84 9.00 -21.18
C TRP A 391 6.22 7.76 -21.80
N GLN A 392 6.61 6.61 -21.28
CA GLN A 392 5.92 5.39 -21.60
C GLN A 392 4.67 5.31 -20.74
N VAL A 393 3.56 5.00 -21.39
CA VAL A 393 2.24 4.87 -20.78
C VAL A 393 1.64 3.50 -21.09
N GLN A 394 0.73 3.08 -20.21
CA GLN A 394 -0.17 1.96 -20.42
C GLN A 394 -1.60 2.48 -20.45
N VAL A 395 -2.35 2.10 -21.49
CA VAL A 395 -3.80 2.30 -21.59
C VAL A 395 -4.50 0.96 -21.39
N THR A 396 -5.57 0.93 -20.61
CA THR A 396 -6.43 -0.26 -20.51
C THR A 396 -7.41 -0.24 -21.66
N GLY A 397 -7.11 -0.98 -22.73
CA GLY A 397 -8.02 -1.15 -23.87
C GLY A 397 -9.01 -2.30 -23.65
N SER A 398 -10.07 -2.32 -24.46
CA SER A 398 -11.10 -3.38 -24.45
C SER A 398 -10.59 -4.77 -24.85
N GLU A 399 -9.39 -4.86 -25.44
CA GLU A 399 -8.72 -6.14 -25.79
C GLU A 399 -7.52 -6.46 -24.86
N GLY A 400 -7.28 -5.64 -23.83
CA GLY A 400 -6.14 -5.77 -22.91
C GLY A 400 -5.30 -4.49 -22.80
N PRO A 401 -4.28 -4.45 -21.92
CA PRO A 401 -3.42 -3.30 -21.78
C PRO A 401 -2.55 -3.09 -23.03
N VAL A 402 -2.54 -1.88 -23.57
CA VAL A 402 -1.64 -1.46 -24.67
C VAL A 402 -0.60 -0.50 -24.09
N GLN A 403 0.68 -0.72 -24.42
CA GLN A 403 1.78 0.11 -23.96
C GLN A 403 2.42 0.85 -25.12
N GLY A 404 2.87 2.09 -24.88
CA GLY A 404 3.63 2.86 -25.86
C GLY A 404 4.08 4.20 -25.31
N TRP A 405 4.68 5.02 -26.16
CA TRP A 405 5.26 6.31 -25.81
C TRP A 405 4.38 7.48 -26.23
N LEU A 406 4.25 8.45 -25.31
CA LEU A 406 3.64 9.76 -25.55
C LEU A 406 4.61 10.86 -25.12
N ALA A 407 4.64 11.95 -25.87
CA ALA A 407 5.38 13.13 -25.44
C ALA A 407 4.64 13.83 -24.30
N ALA A 408 5.38 14.32 -23.30
CA ALA A 408 4.88 14.99 -22.11
C ALA A 408 3.91 16.15 -22.43
N ASP A 409 4.13 16.84 -23.55
CA ASP A 409 3.29 17.95 -24.02
C ASP A 409 1.82 17.54 -24.28
N PHE A 410 1.55 16.26 -24.52
CA PHE A 410 0.22 15.76 -24.89
C PHE A 410 -0.52 15.04 -23.75
N ILE A 411 0.04 15.06 -22.54
CA ILE A 411 -0.52 14.42 -21.36
C ILE A 411 -0.47 15.38 -20.17
N THR A 412 -1.44 15.26 -19.27
CA THR A 412 -1.50 16.03 -18.02
C THR A 412 -1.83 15.10 -16.87
N LEU A 413 -1.36 15.39 -15.66
CA LEU A 413 -1.69 14.59 -14.47
C LEU A 413 -3.21 14.54 -14.27
N ALA A 414 -3.74 13.33 -14.07
CA ALA A 414 -5.14 13.13 -13.75
C ALA A 414 -5.46 13.82 -12.41
N GLY A 415 -6.55 14.59 -12.37
CA GLY A 415 -6.93 15.35 -11.17
C GLY A 415 -6.14 16.65 -10.93
N ALA A 416 -5.22 17.03 -11.82
CA ALA A 416 -4.71 18.40 -11.83
C ALA A 416 -5.86 19.34 -12.21
N GLU A 417 -6.28 20.17 -11.25
CA GLU A 417 -7.28 21.21 -11.49
C GLU A 417 -6.84 22.03 -12.70
N ALA A 418 -7.65 22.00 -13.77
CA ALA A 418 -7.32 22.67 -15.03
C ALA A 418 -6.89 24.11 -14.74
N PRO A 419 -5.81 24.63 -15.36
CA PRO A 419 -5.39 25.99 -15.13
C PRO A 419 -6.56 26.91 -15.47
N VAL A 420 -7.08 27.59 -14.45
CA VAL A 420 -8.14 28.58 -14.60
C VAL A 420 -7.62 29.60 -15.59
N ALA A 421 -8.19 29.58 -16.81
CA ALA A 421 -7.84 30.53 -17.84
C ALA A 421 -8.00 31.95 -17.31
N GLU A 422 -6.89 32.69 -17.33
CA GLU A 422 -6.80 34.09 -16.91
C GLU A 422 -7.89 34.91 -17.63
N THR A 423 -8.89 35.33 -16.86
CA THR A 423 -10.07 36.05 -17.35
C THR A 423 -9.69 37.49 -17.64
N ALA A 424 -9.90 37.94 -18.88
CA ALA A 424 -9.94 39.36 -19.22
C ALA A 424 -11.28 39.96 -18.74
N GLU A 425 -11.20 40.91 -17.81
CA GLU A 425 -12.30 41.64 -17.18
C GLU A 425 -13.10 42.56 -18.13
N GLU A 426 -14.41 42.69 -17.90
CA GLU A 426 -15.15 43.96 -17.64
C GLU A 426 -16.69 43.72 -17.51
N PRO A 427 -17.51 44.57 -16.85
CA PRO A 427 -17.65 44.69 -15.39
C PRO A 427 -19.12 44.68 -14.83
N VAL A 428 -19.25 44.26 -13.55
CA VAL A 428 -20.07 44.77 -12.41
C VAL A 428 -21.62 44.89 -12.53
N ALA A 429 -22.36 44.17 -11.66
CA ALA A 429 -23.11 44.76 -10.53
C ALA A 429 -23.85 43.76 -9.57
N VAL A 430 -23.25 43.57 -8.38
CA VAL A 430 -23.78 43.63 -6.99
C VAL A 430 -25.15 42.97 -6.63
N ALA A 431 -25.11 41.93 -5.78
CA ALA A 431 -25.68 41.96 -4.41
C ALA A 431 -25.22 40.76 -3.57
N GLU A 432 -25.07 41.00 -2.27
CA GLU A 432 -24.38 40.23 -1.22
C GLU A 432 -25.08 38.93 -0.77
N SER A 433 -24.26 37.95 -0.33
CA SER A 433 -24.31 37.23 0.98
C SER A 433 -24.04 35.71 0.85
N THR A 434 -22.91 35.26 1.40
CA THR A 434 -22.60 33.87 1.84
C THR A 434 -23.47 33.51 3.08
N PRO A 435 -23.72 32.25 3.51
CA PRO A 435 -22.84 31.08 3.32
C PRO A 435 -23.48 29.65 3.20
N ALA A 436 -22.57 28.70 2.92
CA ALA A 436 -22.48 27.30 3.41
C ALA A 436 -23.00 26.13 2.56
N ALA A 437 -22.12 25.12 2.51
CA ALA A 437 -22.19 23.73 2.04
C ALA A 437 -23.57 23.06 1.89
N GLY A 438 -23.71 22.35 0.78
CA GLY A 438 -24.70 21.29 0.55
C GLY A 438 -24.18 20.33 -0.51
N THR A 439 -24.37 19.03 -0.27
CA THR A 439 -24.41 17.94 -1.24
C THR A 439 -24.93 18.41 -2.61
N PRO A 440 -24.39 17.96 -3.76
CA PRO A 440 -25.02 18.28 -5.04
C PRO A 440 -26.42 17.65 -5.04
N GLU A 441 -27.42 18.50 -4.85
CA GLU A 441 -28.83 18.19 -5.08
C GLU A 441 -29.01 18.18 -6.60
N ALA A 442 -28.90 16.99 -7.18
CA ALA A 442 -29.25 16.77 -8.58
C ALA A 442 -30.74 17.10 -8.75
N THR A 443 -31.02 18.10 -9.59
CA THR A 443 -32.40 18.51 -9.90
C THR A 443 -32.83 17.84 -11.21
N ALA A 444 -32.83 16.51 -11.23
CA ALA A 444 -33.58 15.73 -12.22
C ALA A 444 -34.52 14.78 -11.47
N GLY A 445 -35.72 14.60 -12.00
CA GLY A 445 -36.78 13.95 -11.24
C GLY A 445 -38.06 13.89 -12.04
N GLY A 446 -38.44 12.68 -12.42
CA GLY A 446 -39.62 12.39 -13.21
C GLY A 446 -40.08 10.96 -12.98
N THR A 447 -41.36 10.69 -13.26
CA THR A 447 -41.83 9.31 -13.41
C THR A 447 -41.81 8.99 -14.89
N PHE A 448 -41.05 7.96 -15.27
CA PHE A 448 -40.93 7.52 -16.65
C PHE A 448 -41.70 6.21 -16.86
N ALA A 449 -42.24 6.03 -18.05
CA ALA A 449 -42.86 4.78 -18.49
C ALA A 449 -41.87 3.96 -19.31
N THR A 450 -42.05 2.64 -19.34
CA THR A 450 -41.31 1.77 -20.26
C THR A 450 -41.50 2.23 -21.71
N GLY A 451 -40.41 2.42 -22.43
CA GLY A 451 -40.34 2.96 -23.78
C GLY A 451 -40.08 4.47 -23.86
N ASP A 452 -40.02 5.19 -22.73
CA ASP A 452 -39.61 6.60 -22.71
C ASP A 452 -38.10 6.71 -22.97
N VAL A 453 -37.72 7.71 -23.77
CA VAL A 453 -36.31 8.08 -23.96
C VAL A 453 -35.97 9.23 -23.01
N VAL A 454 -34.90 9.05 -22.24
CA VAL A 454 -34.40 9.96 -21.22
C VAL A 454 -32.94 10.30 -21.48
N ALA A 455 -32.52 11.51 -21.11
CA ALA A 455 -31.15 11.97 -21.21
C ALA A 455 -30.53 12.11 -19.81
N LEU A 456 -29.21 11.89 -19.73
CA LEU A 456 -28.46 12.14 -18.51
C LEU A 456 -28.33 13.64 -18.21
N THR A 457 -28.56 14.04 -16.97
CA THR A 457 -28.45 15.46 -16.57
C THR A 457 -27.08 15.87 -16.06
N ASP A 458 -26.23 14.90 -15.72
CA ASP A 458 -24.88 15.12 -15.19
C ASP A 458 -23.83 14.35 -16.01
N ASP A 459 -22.58 14.78 -15.89
CA ASP A 459 -21.42 14.13 -16.50
C ASP A 459 -20.91 13.00 -15.58
N ASN A 460 -20.33 11.95 -16.16
CA ASN A 460 -19.84 10.76 -15.46
C ASN A 460 -20.91 9.95 -14.67
N VAL A 461 -22.14 9.85 -15.20
CA VAL A 461 -23.18 9.01 -14.56
C VAL A 461 -22.90 7.54 -14.82
N ARG A 462 -22.89 6.75 -13.74
CA ARG A 462 -22.65 5.29 -13.78
C ARG A 462 -23.93 4.54 -14.11
N VAL A 463 -23.90 3.72 -15.16
CA VAL A 463 -24.91 2.68 -15.42
C VAL A 463 -24.48 1.42 -14.70
N ARG A 464 -25.34 0.85 -13.86
CA ARG A 464 -24.98 -0.27 -12.97
C ARG A 464 -25.66 -1.57 -13.35
N GLY A 465 -25.05 -2.71 -13.04
CA GLY A 465 -25.64 -4.01 -13.32
C GLY A 465 -26.87 -4.33 -12.47
N GLU A 466 -26.96 -3.72 -11.29
CA GLU A 466 -28.08 -3.84 -10.38
C GLU A 466 -28.52 -2.45 -9.88
N ALA A 467 -29.78 -2.34 -9.44
CA ALA A 467 -30.33 -1.15 -8.79
C ALA A 467 -29.73 -0.99 -7.38
N SER A 468 -28.44 -0.64 -7.28
CA SER A 468 -27.74 -0.43 -6.02
C SER A 468 -26.51 0.45 -6.21
N ILE A 469 -26.22 1.32 -5.24
CA ILE A 469 -24.98 2.12 -5.23
C ILE A 469 -23.72 1.26 -5.02
N ASN A 470 -23.88 0.03 -4.51
CA ASN A 470 -22.79 -0.92 -4.25
C ASN A 470 -22.57 -1.90 -5.42
N SER A 471 -23.39 -1.84 -6.47
CA SER A 471 -23.22 -2.65 -7.67
C SER A 471 -22.10 -2.07 -8.54
N GLU A 472 -21.18 -2.91 -9.04
CA GLU A 472 -20.14 -2.45 -9.96
C GLU A 472 -20.76 -1.76 -11.19
N PRO A 473 -20.26 -0.57 -11.58
CA PRO A 473 -20.70 0.08 -12.81
C PRO A 473 -20.37 -0.79 -14.02
N ILE A 474 -21.35 -0.95 -14.91
CA ILE A 474 -21.12 -1.53 -16.23
C ILE A 474 -20.31 -0.54 -17.06
N ASP A 475 -20.65 0.75 -16.99
CA ASP A 475 -19.98 1.82 -17.72
C ASP A 475 -20.33 3.21 -17.15
N VAL A 476 -19.66 4.26 -17.63
CA VAL A 476 -19.80 5.66 -17.21
C VAL A 476 -20.08 6.54 -18.42
N PHE A 477 -21.14 7.33 -18.36
CA PHE A 477 -21.62 8.12 -19.51
C PHE A 477 -21.67 9.61 -19.21
N ALA A 478 -21.46 10.39 -20.26
CA ALA A 478 -21.48 11.84 -20.19
C ALA A 478 -22.89 12.42 -20.18
N VAL A 479 -22.99 13.68 -19.74
CA VAL A 479 -24.24 14.46 -19.77
C VAL A 479 -24.85 14.48 -21.17
N GLY A 480 -26.18 14.39 -21.24
CA GLY A 480 -26.94 14.39 -22.49
C GLY A 480 -26.98 13.03 -23.21
N THR A 481 -26.28 12.00 -22.72
CA THR A 481 -26.39 10.64 -23.29
C THR A 481 -27.82 10.10 -23.12
N GLU A 482 -28.39 9.54 -24.18
CA GLU A 482 -29.80 9.10 -24.24
C GLU A 482 -29.97 7.59 -24.00
N PHE A 483 -30.94 7.26 -23.15
CA PHE A 483 -31.31 5.90 -22.78
C PHE A 483 -32.82 5.67 -22.94
N GLU A 484 -33.23 4.45 -23.32
CA GLU A 484 -34.62 4.00 -23.27
C GLU A 484 -34.92 3.29 -21.94
N ILE A 485 -36.03 3.64 -21.28
CA ILE A 485 -36.51 2.94 -20.08
C ILE A 485 -37.08 1.57 -20.46
N THR A 486 -36.53 0.48 -19.94
CA THR A 486 -36.90 -0.89 -20.35
C THR A 486 -37.84 -1.62 -19.38
N GLY A 487 -38.15 -1.02 -18.22
CA GLY A 487 -38.94 -1.67 -17.18
C GLY A 487 -39.42 -0.73 -16.08
N GLU A 488 -40.05 -1.31 -15.05
CA GLU A 488 -40.55 -0.55 -13.90
C GLU A 488 -39.40 -0.11 -12.97
N ALA A 489 -39.59 1.01 -12.28
CA ALA A 489 -38.63 1.53 -11.33
C ALA A 489 -38.47 0.62 -10.10
N VAL A 490 -37.27 0.60 -9.52
CA VAL A 490 -36.89 -0.16 -8.33
C VAL A 490 -36.35 0.79 -7.26
N ASP A 491 -36.94 0.78 -6.07
CA ASP A 491 -36.44 1.56 -4.94
C ASP A 491 -35.38 0.75 -4.17
N ALA A 492 -34.16 1.27 -4.10
CA ALA A 492 -33.03 0.65 -3.42
C ALA A 492 -31.98 1.70 -3.01
N ASP A 493 -31.33 1.49 -1.86
CA ASP A 493 -30.29 2.37 -1.32
C ASP A 493 -30.69 3.85 -1.22
N GLU A 494 -31.95 4.12 -0.89
CA GLU A 494 -32.55 5.47 -0.82
C GLU A 494 -32.74 6.18 -2.17
N PHE A 495 -32.47 5.49 -3.29
CA PHE A 495 -32.71 5.98 -4.65
C PHE A 495 -33.81 5.19 -5.36
N THR A 496 -34.44 5.82 -6.35
CA THR A 496 -35.33 5.16 -7.31
C THR A 496 -34.56 4.93 -8.60
N TRP A 497 -34.36 3.66 -8.97
CA TRP A 497 -33.58 3.24 -10.13
C TRP A 497 -34.50 2.84 -11.27
N TYR A 498 -34.17 3.23 -12.50
CA TYR A 498 -34.81 2.70 -13.71
C TYR A 498 -33.89 1.74 -14.45
N PRO A 499 -34.39 0.58 -14.91
CA PRO A 499 -33.68 -0.22 -15.89
C PRO A 499 -33.70 0.51 -17.24
N VAL A 500 -32.52 0.62 -17.86
CA VAL A 500 -32.29 1.40 -19.06
C VAL A 500 -31.50 0.61 -20.10
N THR A 501 -31.62 1.00 -21.36
CA THR A 501 -30.77 0.53 -22.46
C THR A 501 -30.32 1.72 -23.29
N LEU A 502 -29.02 1.78 -23.62
CA LEU A 502 -28.44 2.92 -24.34
C LEU A 502 -29.05 2.99 -25.75
N VAL A 503 -29.50 4.18 -26.16
CA VAL A 503 -30.13 4.35 -27.49
C VAL A 503 -29.11 4.16 -28.62
N ALA A 504 -27.86 4.55 -28.40
CA ALA A 504 -26.78 4.43 -29.37
C ALA A 504 -26.27 2.98 -29.54
N ASP A 505 -26.45 2.13 -28.53
CA ASP A 505 -26.03 0.73 -28.53
C ASP A 505 -26.94 -0.11 -27.61
N ASP A 506 -27.81 -0.92 -28.22
CA ASP A 506 -28.79 -1.74 -27.49
C ASP A 506 -28.19 -2.92 -26.71
N THR A 507 -26.88 -3.14 -26.84
CA THR A 507 -26.15 -4.15 -26.04
C THR A 507 -25.77 -3.65 -24.65
N VAL A 508 -25.81 -2.33 -24.41
CA VAL A 508 -25.53 -1.72 -23.12
C VAL A 508 -26.84 -1.51 -22.35
N SER A 509 -27.06 -2.33 -21.33
CA SER A 509 -28.24 -2.26 -20.45
C SER A 509 -27.86 -2.32 -18.97
N GLY A 510 -28.55 -1.55 -18.13
CA GLY A 510 -28.29 -1.52 -16.69
C GLY A 510 -29.31 -0.65 -15.94
N PHE A 511 -28.91 -0.10 -14.80
CA PHE A 511 -29.74 0.73 -13.93
C PHE A 511 -29.13 2.12 -13.73
N VAL A 512 -29.96 3.16 -13.79
CA VAL A 512 -29.61 4.55 -13.49
C VAL A 512 -30.61 5.14 -12.50
N ALA A 513 -30.12 5.90 -11.52
CA ALA A 513 -30.98 6.57 -10.55
C ALA A 513 -31.73 7.74 -11.21
N VAL A 514 -33.00 7.90 -10.85
CA VAL A 514 -33.92 8.91 -11.41
C VAL A 514 -33.38 10.34 -11.29
N ASP A 515 -32.55 10.60 -10.28
CA ASP A 515 -31.95 11.90 -10.00
C ASP A 515 -31.00 12.39 -11.11
N PHE A 516 -30.58 11.48 -12.00
CA PHE A 516 -29.73 11.78 -13.15
C PHE A 516 -30.46 11.74 -14.49
N LEU A 517 -31.80 11.65 -14.49
CA LEU A 517 -32.59 11.44 -15.70
C LEU A 517 -33.57 12.60 -15.94
N GLU A 518 -33.60 13.10 -17.17
CA GLU A 518 -34.65 13.99 -17.67
C GLU A 518 -35.26 13.45 -18.98
N PRO A 519 -36.49 13.85 -19.37
CA PRO A 519 -37.02 13.48 -20.67
C PRO A 519 -36.12 13.99 -21.81
N ALA A 520 -35.76 13.13 -22.76
CA ALA A 520 -34.99 13.55 -23.93
C ALA A 520 -35.79 14.54 -24.78
N ALA A 521 -35.12 15.53 -25.36
CA ALA A 521 -35.77 16.54 -26.19
C ALA A 521 -36.34 15.87 -27.45
N ALA A 522 -37.64 16.03 -27.70
CA ALA A 522 -38.25 15.52 -28.93
C ALA A 522 -37.69 16.27 -30.16
N GLU A 523 -37.11 15.53 -31.12
CA GLU A 523 -36.76 16.07 -32.44
C GLU A 523 -37.97 16.53 -33.27
#